data_AF-A0A7G9G9G6-F1
#
_entry.id   AF-A0A7G9G9G6-F1
#
_cell.length_a   1.000
_cell.length_b   1.000
_cell.length_c   1.000
_cell.angle_alpha   90.00
_cell.angle_beta   90.00
_cell.angle_gamma   90.00
#
_symmetry.space_group_name_H-M   'P 1'
#
loop_
_entity.id
_entity.type
_entity.pdbx_description
1 polymer ?
#
loop_
_entity_poly.entity_id
_entity_poly.type
_entity_poly.pdbx_seq_one_letter_code
_entity_poly.pdbx_strand_id
1 'polypeptide(L)'
;MKKIYTCFACGFPIAFEETEVPKACPGCGAPRSQFLEEPWCGSIDKRRIHVDPPVVDPDRDPFDLSFHPAKDFIPQKGDGRVRRWIMRYHKGQAEEMRSFYEDLFGWDIIDVEGTDPENPVMYCATGPGTADWEPRVCSFGYGFLVPVSEEWGDQPCFIVEVKDIDETVRKAVKCGGKQVKGKFELLGDTYSVIEDSEGNLYCLWELPDSVPDYCIQGVINTGAQ
;
A
#
# COMPACT_ATOMS: atom_id res chain seq x y z
N MET A 1 24.05 -32.24 -7.36
CA MET A 1 24.06 -30.89 -7.96
C MET A 1 22.74 -30.25 -7.61
N LYS A 2 22.75 -29.06 -7.00
CA LYS A 2 21.52 -28.35 -6.65
C LYS A 2 20.71 -28.04 -7.91
N LYS A 3 19.41 -28.29 -7.84
CA LYS A 3 18.43 -27.98 -8.89
C LYS A 3 17.18 -27.39 -8.27
N ILE A 4 16.38 -26.73 -9.10
CA ILE A 4 15.03 -26.29 -8.75
C ILE A 4 14.07 -27.33 -9.30
N TYR A 5 13.13 -27.75 -8.47
CA TYR A 5 12.05 -28.67 -8.79
C TYR A 5 10.73 -27.94 -8.61
N THR A 6 9.92 -27.88 -9.66
CA THR A 6 8.57 -27.29 -9.56
C THR A 6 7.52 -28.36 -9.83
N CYS A 7 6.58 -28.53 -8.91
CA CYS A 7 5.45 -29.43 -9.11
C CYS A 7 4.48 -28.87 -10.15
N PHE A 8 4.24 -29.56 -11.26
CA PHE A 8 3.23 -29.16 -12.25
C PHE A 8 1.81 -29.13 -11.70
N ALA A 9 1.49 -29.96 -10.69
CA ALA A 9 0.14 -30.07 -10.16
C ALA A 9 -0.27 -28.88 -9.26
N CYS A 10 0.67 -28.27 -8.54
CA CYS A 10 0.36 -27.20 -7.58
C CYS A 10 1.29 -25.98 -7.67
N GLY A 11 2.26 -25.97 -8.58
CA GLY A 11 3.21 -24.88 -8.75
C GLY A 11 4.26 -24.74 -7.63
N PHE A 12 4.24 -25.63 -6.62
CA PHE A 12 5.15 -25.59 -5.47
C PHE A 12 6.61 -25.72 -5.93
N PRO A 13 7.44 -24.67 -5.81
CA PRO A 13 8.86 -24.74 -6.10
C PRO A 13 9.62 -25.23 -4.89
N ILE A 14 10.67 -26.00 -5.12
CA ILE A 14 11.61 -26.38 -4.09
C ILE A 14 13.01 -26.59 -4.68
N ALA A 15 14.05 -26.21 -3.92
CA ALA A 15 15.42 -26.44 -4.31
C ALA A 15 15.99 -27.63 -3.54
N PHE A 16 16.46 -28.65 -4.26
CA PHE A 16 17.05 -29.85 -3.65
C PHE A 16 18.39 -30.18 -4.32
N GLU A 17 19.26 -30.83 -3.56
CA GLU A 17 20.29 -31.66 -4.17
C GLU A 17 19.61 -32.87 -4.83
N GLU A 18 20.11 -33.30 -5.99
CA GLU A 18 19.54 -34.43 -6.75
C GLU A 18 19.33 -35.71 -5.92
N THR A 19 20.18 -35.94 -4.91
CA THR A 19 20.12 -37.07 -3.99
C THR A 19 19.01 -36.97 -2.93
N GLU A 20 18.45 -35.77 -2.73
CA GLU A 20 17.51 -35.44 -1.65
C GLU A 20 16.09 -35.17 -2.15
N VAL A 21 15.86 -35.32 -3.46
CA VAL A 21 14.57 -35.02 -4.07
C VAL A 21 13.51 -36.03 -3.60
N PRO A 22 12.40 -35.57 -3.01
CA PRO A 22 11.37 -36.44 -2.45
C PRO A 22 10.65 -37.24 -3.55
N LYS A 23 10.08 -38.39 -3.16
CA LYS A 23 9.31 -39.26 -4.07
C LYS A 23 7.96 -38.66 -4.49
N ALA A 24 7.45 -37.71 -3.70
CA ALA A 24 6.19 -37.01 -3.93
C ALA A 24 6.32 -35.53 -3.53
N CYS A 25 5.49 -34.68 -4.13
CA CYS A 25 5.44 -33.24 -3.85
C CYS A 25 5.06 -33.01 -2.38
N PRO A 26 5.86 -32.28 -1.59
CA PRO A 26 5.53 -31.96 -0.20
C PRO A 26 4.24 -31.13 -0.07
N GLY A 27 3.91 -30.31 -1.08
CA GLY A 27 2.72 -29.45 -1.05
C GLY A 27 1.41 -30.16 -1.37
N CYS A 28 1.41 -31.16 -2.26
CA CYS A 28 0.16 -31.77 -2.75
C CYS A 28 0.19 -33.30 -2.93
N GLY A 29 1.30 -33.97 -2.61
CA GLY A 29 1.45 -35.42 -2.74
C GLY A 29 1.59 -35.95 -4.17
N ALA A 30 1.65 -35.09 -5.19
CA ALA A 30 1.81 -35.51 -6.58
C ALA A 30 3.12 -36.30 -6.79
N PRO A 31 3.14 -37.34 -7.64
CA PRO A 31 4.32 -38.18 -7.83
C PRO A 31 5.46 -37.41 -8.51
N ARG A 32 6.70 -37.87 -8.31
CA ARG A 32 7.92 -37.25 -8.89
C ARG A 32 7.89 -37.04 -10.41
N SER A 33 7.11 -37.83 -11.16
CA SER A 33 6.91 -37.63 -12.60
C SER A 33 6.26 -36.29 -12.95
N GLN A 34 5.66 -35.59 -11.98
CA GLN A 34 5.08 -34.26 -12.12
C GLN A 34 6.06 -33.13 -11.81
N PHE A 35 7.35 -33.42 -11.62
CA PHE A 35 8.33 -32.40 -11.27
C PHE A 35 9.00 -31.91 -12.56
N LEU A 36 8.98 -30.59 -12.78
CA LEU A 36 9.88 -29.95 -13.74
C LEU A 36 11.23 -29.73 -13.07
N GLU A 37 12.32 -30.14 -13.73
CA GLU A 37 13.68 -29.89 -13.26
C GLU A 37 14.30 -28.68 -13.97
N GLU A 38 14.89 -27.78 -13.20
CA GLU A 38 15.60 -26.61 -13.72
C GLU A 38 17.01 -26.52 -13.08
N PRO A 39 18.02 -26.04 -13.81
CA PRO A 39 19.34 -25.76 -13.23
C PRO A 39 19.24 -24.72 -12.11
N TRP A 40 20.06 -24.87 -11.07
CA TRP A 40 20.15 -23.85 -10.02
C TRP A 40 20.72 -22.53 -10.57
N CYS A 41 20.00 -21.42 -10.36
CA CYS A 41 20.37 -20.07 -10.82
C CYS A 41 20.72 -19.10 -9.67
N GLY A 42 20.93 -19.60 -8.46
CA GLY A 42 21.31 -18.81 -7.29
C GLY A 42 20.15 -18.42 -6.35
N SER A 43 18.90 -18.41 -6.83
CA SER A 43 17.69 -18.27 -5.99
C SER A 43 16.51 -19.04 -6.60
N ILE A 44 15.59 -19.50 -5.76
CA ILE A 44 14.32 -20.10 -6.18
C ILE A 44 13.39 -19.09 -6.86
N ASP A 45 13.53 -17.79 -6.53
CA ASP A 45 12.70 -16.70 -7.07
C ASP A 45 13.04 -16.34 -8.52
N LYS A 46 14.16 -16.86 -9.04
CA LYS A 46 14.64 -16.64 -10.42
C LYS A 46 14.39 -17.88 -11.32
N ARG A 47 13.40 -18.71 -10.98
CA ARG A 47 13.03 -19.92 -11.74
C ARG A 47 12.44 -19.55 -13.11
N ARG A 48 12.80 -20.29 -14.16
CA ARG A 48 12.49 -19.99 -15.58
C ARG A 48 11.04 -20.26 -15.99
N ILE A 49 10.24 -20.92 -15.14
CA ILE A 49 8.78 -21.06 -15.36
C ILE A 49 8.08 -19.70 -15.21
N HIS A 50 8.72 -18.73 -14.55
CA HIS A 50 8.46 -17.33 -14.85
C HIS A 50 9.51 -16.95 -15.88
N VAL A 51 9.09 -16.64 -17.11
CA VAL A 51 9.90 -15.77 -17.98
C VAL A 51 10.47 -14.70 -17.08
N ASP A 52 11.80 -14.50 -17.12
CA ASP A 52 12.44 -13.44 -16.35
C ASP A 52 11.53 -12.21 -16.45
N PRO A 53 11.12 -11.60 -15.33
CA PRO A 53 10.25 -10.44 -15.38
C PRO A 53 10.84 -9.49 -16.41
N PRO A 54 10.07 -9.08 -17.43
CA PRO A 54 10.62 -8.28 -18.51
C PRO A 54 11.28 -7.07 -17.88
N VAL A 55 12.59 -6.95 -18.08
CA VAL A 55 13.34 -5.79 -17.58
C VAL A 55 12.74 -4.57 -18.26
N VAL A 56 12.43 -3.54 -17.48
CA VAL A 56 11.85 -2.31 -18.02
C VAL A 56 12.84 -1.74 -19.05
N ASP A 57 12.40 -1.65 -20.31
CA ASP A 57 13.16 -0.98 -21.36
C ASP A 57 13.34 0.50 -20.95
N PRO A 58 14.59 0.96 -20.74
CA PRO A 58 14.86 2.32 -20.28
C PRO A 58 14.42 3.39 -21.28
N ASP A 59 14.27 3.02 -22.56
CA ASP A 59 13.89 3.92 -23.65
C ASP A 59 12.40 3.78 -24.04
N ARG A 60 11.62 3.01 -23.27
CA ARG A 60 10.18 2.81 -23.51
C ARG A 60 9.45 4.14 -23.48
N ASP A 61 8.60 4.38 -24.48
CA ASP A 61 7.65 5.49 -24.48
C ASP A 61 6.74 5.38 -23.24
N PRO A 62 6.80 6.33 -22.27
CA PRO A 62 5.97 6.29 -21.08
C PRO A 62 4.47 6.39 -21.41
N PHE A 63 4.10 6.84 -22.61
CA PHE A 63 2.73 6.98 -23.08
C PHE A 63 2.23 5.81 -23.93
N ASP A 64 3.05 4.78 -24.19
CA ASP A 64 2.57 3.56 -24.84
C ASP A 64 1.61 2.80 -23.90
N LEU A 65 0.33 2.77 -24.26
CA LEU A 65 -0.73 2.10 -23.49
C LEU A 65 -0.97 0.65 -23.94
N SER A 66 -0.28 0.18 -24.99
CA SER A 66 -0.46 -1.19 -25.51
C SER A 66 -0.04 -2.25 -24.50
N PHE A 67 0.89 -1.91 -23.60
CA PHE A 67 1.34 -2.73 -22.49
C PHE A 67 1.88 -1.85 -21.37
N HIS A 68 1.20 -1.78 -20.21
CA HIS A 68 1.69 -1.07 -19.03
C HIS A 68 2.40 -2.06 -18.09
N PRO A 69 3.74 -2.18 -18.13
CA PRO A 69 4.45 -3.04 -17.20
C PRO A 69 4.18 -2.58 -15.77
N ALA A 70 4.03 -3.52 -14.83
CA ALA A 70 4.05 -3.17 -13.42
C ALA A 70 5.38 -2.47 -13.14
N LYS A 71 5.32 -1.23 -12.63
CA LYS A 71 6.53 -0.58 -12.12
C LYS A 71 6.85 -1.20 -10.77
N ASP A 72 8.10 -1.61 -10.58
CA ASP A 72 8.57 -1.96 -9.25
C ASP A 72 8.40 -0.77 -8.31
N PHE A 73 8.19 -1.06 -7.02
CA PHE A 73 8.21 -0.02 -6.00
C PHE A 73 9.50 0.79 -6.13
N ILE A 74 9.37 2.11 -6.23
CA ILE A 74 10.53 2.99 -6.21
C ILE A 74 11.26 2.69 -4.88
N PRO A 75 12.61 2.59 -4.84
CA PRO A 75 13.39 2.29 -3.62
C PRO A 75 13.26 3.33 -2.49
N GLN A 76 12.28 4.21 -2.59
CA GLN A 76 12.00 5.34 -1.72
C GLN A 76 11.44 4.92 -0.35
N LYS A 77 11.22 3.62 -0.07
CA LYS A 77 10.82 3.09 1.25
C LYS A 77 9.57 3.80 1.82
N GLY A 78 8.50 3.89 1.03
CA GLY A 78 7.25 4.56 1.44
C GLY A 78 7.19 6.06 1.12
N ASP A 79 8.32 6.73 0.90
CA ASP A 79 8.33 8.16 0.49
C ASP A 79 7.59 8.33 -0.86
N GLY A 80 6.54 9.14 -0.87
CA GLY A 80 5.62 9.36 -1.99
C GLY A 80 4.43 8.39 -2.08
N ARG A 81 4.27 7.46 -1.14
CA ARG A 81 3.14 6.52 -1.13
C ARG A 81 1.88 7.17 -0.57
N VAL A 82 0.77 7.02 -1.29
CA VAL A 82 -0.57 7.32 -0.73
C VAL A 82 -0.89 6.26 0.32
N ARG A 83 -1.10 6.71 1.55
CA ARG A 83 -1.31 5.84 2.70
C ARG A 83 -2.78 5.75 3.09
N ARG A 84 -3.42 6.90 3.21
CA ARG A 84 -4.82 7.04 3.67
C ARG A 84 -5.50 8.13 2.87
N TRP A 85 -6.81 8.21 3.01
CA TRP A 85 -7.60 9.33 2.53
C TRP A 85 -8.26 10.04 3.71
N ILE A 86 -8.60 11.31 3.53
CA ILE A 86 -9.37 12.12 4.45
C ILE A 86 -10.61 12.60 3.69
N MET A 87 -11.79 12.23 4.19
CA MET A 87 -13.06 12.79 3.77
C MET A 87 -13.59 13.74 4.84
N ARG A 88 -14.38 14.72 4.42
CA ARG A 88 -14.86 15.80 5.28
C ARG A 88 -16.35 15.68 5.52
N TYR A 89 -16.77 16.13 6.69
CA TYR A 89 -18.19 16.28 7.02
C TYR A 89 -18.43 17.57 7.79
N HIS A 90 -19.63 18.14 7.69
CA HIS A 90 -19.98 19.36 8.40
C HIS A 90 -20.21 19.09 9.89
N LYS A 91 -19.84 20.04 10.75
CA LYS A 91 -20.05 19.91 12.19
C LYS A 91 -21.53 19.63 12.52
N GLY A 92 -21.75 18.72 13.48
CA GLY A 92 -23.08 18.21 13.83
C GLY A 92 -23.67 17.20 12.86
N GLN A 93 -22.94 16.76 11.81
CA GLN A 93 -23.41 15.77 10.83
C GLN A 93 -22.61 14.46 10.86
N ALA A 94 -22.01 14.12 12.01
CA ALA A 94 -21.19 12.91 12.11
C ALA A 94 -22.01 11.64 11.85
N GLU A 95 -23.26 11.59 12.33
CA GLU A 95 -24.14 10.43 12.17
C GLU A 95 -24.66 10.28 10.74
N GLU A 96 -25.04 11.37 10.09
CA GLU A 96 -25.45 11.37 8.68
C GLU A 96 -24.30 10.94 7.77
N MET A 97 -23.08 11.39 8.06
CA MET A 97 -21.89 10.96 7.34
C MET A 97 -21.61 9.47 7.56
N ARG A 98 -21.71 9.00 8.80
CA ARG A 98 -21.49 7.58 9.15
C ARG A 98 -22.50 6.68 8.43
N SER A 99 -23.79 6.92 8.68
CA SER A 99 -24.89 6.13 8.09
C SER A 99 -24.83 6.10 6.57
N PHE A 100 -24.44 7.20 5.91
CA PHE A 100 -24.25 7.19 4.46
C PHE A 100 -23.27 6.10 3.99
N TYR A 101 -22.09 5.98 4.60
CA TYR A 101 -21.10 4.99 4.16
C TYR A 101 -21.38 3.59 4.71
N GLU A 102 -21.85 3.48 5.95
CA GLU A 102 -22.22 2.19 6.56
C GLU A 102 -23.40 1.55 5.81
N ASP A 103 -24.47 2.30 5.58
CA ASP A 103 -25.70 1.75 4.99
C ASP A 103 -25.55 1.49 3.48
N LEU A 104 -24.85 2.37 2.75
CA LEU A 104 -24.71 2.21 1.30
C LEU A 104 -23.63 1.21 0.90
N PHE A 105 -22.51 1.19 1.63
CA PHE A 105 -21.33 0.42 1.23
C PHE A 105 -20.90 -0.63 2.24
N GLY A 106 -21.50 -0.68 3.43
CA GLY A 106 -21.11 -1.61 4.48
C GLY A 106 -19.70 -1.36 5.01
N TRP A 107 -19.26 -0.09 5.02
CA TRP A 107 -17.95 0.28 5.56
C TRP A 107 -17.95 0.25 7.08
N ASP A 108 -16.79 0.01 7.69
CA ASP A 108 -16.63 -0.01 9.14
C ASP A 108 -16.14 1.36 9.63
N ILE A 109 -16.96 2.06 10.42
CA ILE A 109 -16.63 3.40 10.91
C ILE A 109 -16.67 3.44 12.44
N ILE A 110 -15.59 3.89 13.06
CA ILE A 110 -15.50 4.04 14.52
C ILE A 110 -14.89 5.38 14.92
N ASP A 111 -15.30 5.90 16.07
CA ASP A 111 -14.74 7.15 16.58
C ASP A 111 -13.32 6.93 17.10
N VAL A 112 -12.46 7.92 16.85
CA VAL A 112 -11.15 7.98 17.47
C VAL A 112 -11.30 8.45 18.91
N GLU A 113 -10.82 7.64 19.85
CA GLU A 113 -10.86 7.94 21.28
C GLU A 113 -10.15 9.27 21.58
N GLY A 114 -10.72 10.05 22.51
CA GLY A 114 -10.15 11.34 22.93
C GLY A 114 -10.42 12.51 21.98
N THR A 115 -11.22 12.32 20.93
CA THR A 115 -11.69 13.41 20.07
C THR A 115 -13.03 13.98 20.53
N ASP A 116 -13.46 15.10 19.94
CA ASP A 116 -14.73 15.77 20.26
C ASP A 116 -15.91 14.81 20.06
N PRO A 117 -16.71 14.48 21.10
CA PRO A 117 -17.84 13.57 20.96
C PRO A 117 -18.95 14.04 20.02
N GLU A 118 -19.10 15.36 19.81
CA GLU A 118 -20.10 15.91 18.90
C GLU A 118 -19.58 15.96 17.45
N ASN A 119 -18.26 16.09 17.29
CA ASN A 119 -17.59 16.20 16.00
C ASN A 119 -16.34 15.31 15.96
N PRO A 120 -16.48 13.98 16.09
CA PRO A 120 -15.35 13.08 16.23
C PRO A 120 -14.52 13.02 14.96
N VAL A 121 -13.21 12.79 15.12
CA VAL A 121 -12.47 12.15 14.02
C VAL A 121 -12.89 10.70 14.01
N MET A 122 -13.21 10.15 12.84
CA MET A 122 -13.63 8.75 12.71
C MET A 122 -12.65 7.99 11.84
N TYR A 123 -12.24 6.80 12.28
CA TYR A 123 -11.62 5.81 11.41
C TYR A 123 -12.67 5.26 10.45
N CYS A 124 -12.28 5.02 9.20
CA CYS A 124 -13.16 4.40 8.21
C CYS A 124 -12.38 3.37 7.38
N ALA A 125 -12.77 2.10 7.48
CA ALA A 125 -12.26 1.03 6.62
C ALA A 125 -13.30 0.65 5.59
N THR A 126 -12.88 0.50 4.33
CA THR A 126 -13.79 0.17 3.23
C THR A 126 -13.97 -1.34 3.05
N GLY A 127 -13.33 -2.18 3.88
CA GLY A 127 -13.33 -3.63 3.80
C GLY A 127 -12.33 -4.29 4.76
N PRO A 128 -12.00 -5.59 4.57
CA PRO A 128 -11.21 -6.35 5.53
C PRO A 128 -9.81 -5.78 5.76
N GLY A 129 -9.51 -5.42 7.01
CA GLY A 129 -8.21 -4.88 7.43
C GLY A 129 -7.49 -5.71 8.50
N THR A 130 -6.27 -5.30 8.82
CA THR A 130 -5.47 -5.73 9.98
C THR A 130 -5.88 -4.96 11.24
N ALA A 131 -5.27 -5.30 12.39
CA ALA A 131 -5.55 -4.62 13.65
C ALA A 131 -5.14 -3.13 13.67
N ASP A 132 -4.18 -2.75 12.81
CA ASP A 132 -3.74 -1.37 12.57
C ASP A 132 -4.50 -0.70 11.41
N TRP A 133 -5.66 -1.24 11.03
CA TRP A 133 -6.57 -0.71 10.00
C TRP A 133 -6.04 -0.77 8.56
N GLU A 134 -4.94 -1.47 8.32
CA GLU A 134 -4.40 -1.62 6.97
C GLU A 134 -5.19 -2.63 6.14
N PRO A 135 -5.52 -2.31 4.87
CA PRO A 135 -6.30 -3.20 4.03
C PRO A 135 -5.53 -4.49 3.72
N ARG A 136 -6.20 -5.64 3.85
CA ARG A 136 -5.59 -6.97 3.55
C ARG A 136 -5.82 -7.44 2.12
N VAL A 137 -6.68 -6.76 1.38
CA VAL A 137 -7.07 -7.15 0.01
C VAL A 137 -6.97 -5.92 -0.88
N CYS A 138 -6.47 -6.11 -2.09
CA CYS A 138 -6.29 -5.04 -3.07
C CYS A 138 -7.61 -4.27 -3.29
N SER A 139 -7.47 -2.96 -3.57
CA SER A 139 -8.57 -2.03 -3.83
C SER A 139 -9.43 -1.64 -2.64
N PHE A 140 -9.33 -2.30 -1.48
CA PHE A 140 -9.83 -1.74 -0.23
C PHE A 140 -8.84 -0.74 0.34
N GLY A 141 -9.35 0.22 1.09
CA GLY A 141 -8.56 1.27 1.72
C GLY A 141 -9.05 1.57 3.13
N TYR A 142 -8.32 2.47 3.76
CA TYR A 142 -8.65 2.99 5.06
C TYR A 142 -8.31 4.48 5.08
N GLY A 143 -9.09 5.25 5.83
CA GLY A 143 -8.94 6.67 5.96
C GLY A 143 -9.65 7.24 7.16
N PHE A 144 -9.80 8.56 7.14
CA PHE A 144 -10.43 9.34 8.20
C PHE A 144 -11.64 10.11 7.68
N LEU A 145 -12.68 10.19 8.50
CA LEU A 145 -13.74 11.17 8.37
C LEU A 145 -13.46 12.27 9.40
N VAL A 146 -13.25 13.50 8.94
CA VAL A 146 -12.81 14.62 9.77
C VAL A 146 -13.79 15.78 9.63
N PRO A 147 -14.22 16.43 10.74
CA PRO A 147 -15.10 17.58 10.64
C PRO A 147 -14.39 18.73 9.91
N VAL A 148 -15.14 19.49 9.10
CA VAL A 148 -14.65 20.71 8.48
C VAL A 148 -14.21 21.69 9.57
N SER A 149 -13.02 22.25 9.39
CA SER A 149 -12.46 23.28 10.27
C SER A 149 -11.47 24.16 9.51
N GLU A 150 -11.25 25.38 9.98
CA GLU A 150 -10.23 26.28 9.42
C GLU A 150 -8.83 25.66 9.49
N GLU A 151 -8.58 24.85 10.50
CA GLU A 151 -7.29 24.17 10.68
C GLU A 151 -7.03 23.10 9.63
N TRP A 152 -8.06 22.52 9.03
CA TRP A 152 -7.86 21.37 8.14
C TRP A 152 -8.32 21.60 6.70
N GLY A 153 -9.07 22.66 6.45
CA GLY A 153 -9.76 22.87 5.18
C GLY A 153 -11.06 22.07 5.07
N ASP A 154 -11.79 22.34 4.00
CA ASP A 154 -13.12 21.78 3.72
C ASP A 154 -13.13 20.74 2.58
N GLN A 155 -11.98 20.50 1.95
CA GLN A 155 -11.86 19.55 0.83
C GLN A 155 -11.32 18.18 1.28
N PRO A 156 -11.72 17.10 0.58
CA PRO A 156 -11.07 15.80 0.69
C PRO A 156 -9.60 15.87 0.29
N CYS A 157 -8.76 15.02 0.87
CA CYS A 157 -7.37 14.90 0.48
C CYS A 157 -6.82 13.51 0.74
N PHE A 158 -5.66 13.21 0.14
CA PHE A 158 -4.90 12.01 0.47
C PHE A 158 -3.81 12.32 1.49
N ILE A 159 -3.55 11.37 2.38
CA ILE A 159 -2.34 11.34 3.21
C ILE A 159 -1.23 10.66 2.41
N VAL A 160 -0.14 11.38 2.19
CA VAL A 160 1.06 10.93 1.49
C VAL A 160 2.19 10.82 2.48
N GLU A 161 2.81 9.64 2.53
CA GLU A 161 3.99 9.38 3.33
C GLU A 161 5.21 10.11 2.76
N VAL A 162 5.96 10.78 3.61
CA VAL A 162 7.20 11.48 3.25
C VAL A 162 8.28 11.23 4.28
N LYS A 163 9.55 11.29 3.88
CA LYS A 163 10.67 11.19 4.85
C LYS A 163 10.97 12.49 5.59
N ASP A 164 10.71 13.60 4.91
CA ASP A 164 10.97 14.94 5.41
C ASP A 164 9.93 15.87 4.79
N ILE A 165 9.06 16.39 5.64
CA ILE A 165 7.99 17.30 5.24
C ILE A 165 8.57 18.59 4.65
N ASP A 166 9.62 19.17 5.25
CA ASP A 166 10.16 20.46 4.81
C ASP A 166 10.81 20.35 3.44
N GLU A 167 11.55 19.27 3.21
CA GLU A 167 12.14 18.95 1.91
C GLU A 167 11.06 18.72 0.85
N THR A 168 9.98 18.02 1.20
CA THR A 168 8.87 17.75 0.29
C THR A 168 8.11 19.01 -0.05
N VAL A 169 7.81 19.87 0.93
CA VAL A 169 7.20 21.19 0.72
C VAL A 169 8.05 22.03 -0.23
N ARG A 170 9.37 22.07 -0.02
CA ARG A 170 10.31 22.81 -0.88
C ARG A 170 10.27 22.30 -2.33
N LYS A 171 10.18 20.98 -2.54
CA LYS A 171 10.02 20.39 -3.88
C LYS A 171 8.65 20.74 -4.48
N ALA A 172 7.57 20.65 -3.71
CA ALA A 172 6.22 20.97 -4.16
C ALA A 172 6.13 22.41 -4.68
N VAL A 173 6.70 23.37 -3.94
CA VAL A 173 6.76 24.79 -4.36
C VAL A 173 7.52 24.97 -5.68
N LYS A 174 8.65 24.26 -5.86
CA LYS A 174 9.40 24.30 -7.12
C LYS A 174 8.61 23.72 -8.30
N CYS A 175 7.67 22.80 -8.03
CA CYS A 175 6.78 22.21 -9.04
C CYS A 175 5.51 23.03 -9.27
N GLY A 176 5.39 24.25 -8.73
CA GLY A 176 4.23 25.12 -8.92
C GLY A 176 3.11 24.94 -7.89
N GLY A 177 3.31 24.08 -6.89
CA GLY A 177 2.41 23.97 -5.73
C GLY A 177 2.68 25.02 -4.67
N LYS A 178 1.98 24.91 -3.54
CA LYS A 178 2.18 25.76 -2.36
C LYS A 178 1.93 25.00 -1.06
N GLN A 179 2.51 25.49 0.03
CA GLN A 179 2.14 25.02 1.37
C GLN A 179 0.87 25.75 1.81
N VAL A 180 -0.18 24.98 2.10
CA VAL A 180 -1.45 25.50 2.62
C VAL A 180 -1.37 25.61 4.15
N LYS A 181 -0.78 24.59 4.79
CA LYS A 181 -0.59 24.56 6.25
C LYS A 181 0.80 24.07 6.60
N GLY A 182 1.46 24.79 7.51
CA GLY A 182 2.73 24.40 8.14
C GLY A 182 2.63 23.08 8.92
N LYS A 183 3.71 22.67 9.58
CA LYS A 183 3.69 21.46 10.42
C LYS A 183 2.71 21.59 11.58
N PHE A 184 1.99 20.51 11.87
CA PHE A 184 1.05 20.43 12.99
C PHE A 184 0.87 18.98 13.45
N GLU A 185 0.43 18.80 14.70
CA GLU A 185 0.23 17.48 15.30
C GLU A 185 -1.23 17.05 15.20
N LEU A 186 -1.46 15.79 14.82
CA LEU A 186 -2.75 15.12 14.93
C LEU A 186 -2.53 13.68 15.38
N LEU A 187 -3.32 13.21 16.36
CA LEU A 187 -3.29 11.81 16.82
C LEU A 187 -1.88 11.30 17.18
N GLY A 188 -0.99 12.21 17.60
CA GLY A 188 0.40 11.92 17.96
C GLY A 188 1.40 11.87 16.80
N ASP A 189 0.98 12.23 15.59
CA ASP A 189 1.79 12.27 14.37
C ASP A 189 1.92 13.70 13.84
N THR A 190 3.04 13.99 13.17
CA THR A 190 3.32 15.27 12.51
C THR A 190 2.85 15.28 11.06
N TYR A 191 2.07 16.28 10.69
CA TYR A 191 1.53 16.48 9.35
C TYR A 191 1.81 17.89 8.80
N SER A 192 1.67 18.07 7.47
CA SER A 192 1.59 19.38 6.79
C SER A 192 0.65 19.27 5.59
N VAL A 193 0.05 20.37 5.15
CA VAL A 193 -0.85 20.34 3.97
C VAL A 193 -0.23 21.15 2.85
N ILE A 194 -0.16 20.54 1.67
CA ILE A 194 0.24 21.19 0.42
C ILE A 194 -0.93 21.15 -0.58
N GLU A 195 -0.85 22.03 -1.56
CA GLU A 195 -1.76 22.10 -2.71
C GLU A 195 -0.94 22.07 -3.99
N ASP A 196 -1.41 21.36 -5.01
CA ASP A 196 -0.83 21.40 -6.36
C ASP A 196 -1.26 22.67 -7.14
N SER A 197 -0.93 22.75 -8.43
CA SER A 197 -1.28 23.90 -9.26
C SER A 197 -2.78 24.04 -9.55
N GLU A 198 -3.55 22.96 -9.38
CA GLU A 198 -4.97 22.87 -9.73
C GLU A 198 -5.90 22.99 -8.52
N GLY A 199 -5.34 23.12 -7.32
CA GLY A 199 -6.12 23.23 -6.09
C GLY A 199 -6.33 21.90 -5.35
N ASN A 200 -5.70 20.80 -5.77
CA ASN A 200 -5.85 19.52 -5.08
C ASN A 200 -5.00 19.48 -3.82
N LEU A 201 -5.62 19.14 -2.69
CA LEU A 201 -4.95 19.04 -1.39
C LEU A 201 -4.29 17.68 -1.17
N TYR A 202 -3.11 17.72 -0.55
CA TYR A 202 -2.39 16.56 -0.05
C TYR A 202 -1.91 16.82 1.37
N CYS A 203 -2.19 15.88 2.26
CA CYS A 203 -1.68 15.89 3.62
C CYS A 203 -0.39 15.07 3.67
N LEU A 204 0.73 15.71 3.95
CA LEU A 204 2.02 15.04 4.12
C LEU A 204 2.10 14.49 5.54
N TRP A 205 2.52 13.23 5.68
CA TRP A 205 2.80 12.59 6.95
C TRP A 205 4.26 12.15 6.98
N GLU A 206 5.01 12.61 7.98
CA GLU A 206 6.42 12.24 8.14
C GLU A 206 6.51 10.81 8.67
N LEU A 207 7.12 9.92 7.88
CA LEU A 207 7.30 8.52 8.25
C LEU A 207 8.22 8.43 9.49
N PRO A 208 7.80 7.73 10.56
CA PRO A 208 8.74 7.38 11.62
C PRO A 208 9.83 6.46 11.05
N ASP A 209 11.06 6.58 11.56
CA ASP A 209 12.21 5.75 11.14
C ASP A 209 11.91 4.23 11.19
N SER A 210 10.94 3.82 12.02
CA SER A 210 10.43 2.46 12.12
C SER A 210 9.17 2.26 11.26
N VAL A 211 9.32 2.15 9.95
CA VAL A 211 8.23 1.66 9.08
C VAL A 211 8.16 0.13 9.19
N PRO A 212 7.01 -0.48 9.51
CA PRO A 212 6.90 -1.94 9.56
C PRO A 212 7.32 -2.59 8.24
N ASP A 213 8.02 -3.73 8.30
CA ASP A 213 8.57 -4.38 7.10
C ASP A 213 7.51 -4.71 6.04
N TYR A 214 6.29 -5.07 6.45
CA TYR A 214 5.18 -5.36 5.53
C TYR A 214 4.67 -4.13 4.78
N CYS A 215 4.98 -2.91 5.25
CA CYS A 215 4.65 -1.68 4.56
C CYS A 215 5.66 -1.35 3.45
N ILE A 216 6.90 -1.86 3.49
CA ILE A 216 7.96 -1.51 2.53
C ILE A 216 8.41 -2.69 1.67
N GLN A 217 8.09 -3.91 2.08
CA GLN A 217 8.31 -5.12 1.30
C GLN A 217 6.97 -5.49 0.65
N GLY A 218 6.96 -5.58 -0.69
CA GLY A 218 5.82 -6.16 -1.39
C GLY A 218 5.47 -7.51 -0.75
N VAL A 219 4.18 -7.76 -0.51
CA VAL A 219 3.69 -8.92 0.23
C VAL A 219 4.31 -10.21 -0.33
N ILE A 220 5.38 -10.68 0.32
CA ILE A 220 6.06 -11.93 -0.03
C ILE A 220 5.26 -13.16 0.41
N ASN A 221 4.15 -12.94 1.12
CA ASN A 221 3.26 -13.98 1.63
C ASN A 221 1.82 -13.76 1.14
N THR A 222 1.58 -13.96 -0.16
CA THR A 222 0.23 -14.36 -0.63
C THR A 222 0.04 -15.88 -0.55
N GLY A 223 0.86 -16.57 0.24
CA GLY A 223 0.54 -17.92 0.68
C GLY A 223 -0.76 -17.84 1.45
N ALA A 224 -1.85 -18.23 0.79
CA ALA A 224 -3.11 -18.55 1.44
C ALA A 224 -2.79 -19.40 2.67
N GLN A 225 -3.03 -18.83 3.85
CA GLN A 225 -3.17 -19.60 5.09
C GLN A 225 -4.56 -20.21 5.12
#